data_AF-A0A165AQU8-F1
#
_entry.id   AF-A0A165AQU8-F1
#
_cell.length_a   1.000
_cell.length_b   1.000
_cell.length_c   1.000
_cell.angle_alpha   90.00
_cell.angle_beta   90.00
_cell.angle_gamma   90.00
#
_symmetry.space_group_name_H-M   'P 1'
#
loop_
_entity.id
_entity.type
_entity.pdbx_description
1 polymer ?
#
loop_
_entity_poly.entity_id
_entity_poly.type
_entity_poly.pdbx_seq_one_letter_code
_entity_poly.pdbx_strand_id
1 'polypeptide(L)'
;LEQFHLLSTQANVSGYQFYMALECCTNNTGLNTPKDRYPELMRLIRQWRHLKMLKRFGRGHDPGGVATTSTGSCAVQCPACPHPSMNLPEDWQNAPPE
;
A
#
# COMPACT_ATOMS: atom_id res chain seq x y z
N LEU A 1 10.97 -6.20 -4.66
CA LEU A 1 9.76 -5.34 -4.53
C LEU A 1 9.99 -4.09 -3.68
N GLU A 2 11.02 -4.05 -2.84
CA GLU A 2 11.39 -2.84 -2.08
C GLU A 2 11.72 -1.66 -2.98
N GLN A 3 12.52 -1.88 -4.03
CA GLN A 3 12.83 -0.84 -5.03
C GLN A 3 11.57 -0.29 -5.69
N PHE A 4 10.64 -1.17 -6.13
CA PHE A 4 9.35 -0.73 -6.68
C PHE A 4 8.57 0.09 -5.66
N HIS A 5 8.48 -0.34 -4.41
CA HIS A 5 7.77 0.41 -3.36
C HIS A 5 8.34 1.82 -3.20
N LEU A 6 9.67 1.94 -3.07
CA LEU A 6 10.36 3.22 -2.96
C LEU A 6 10.09 4.12 -4.16
N LEU A 7 10.28 3.61 -5.38
CA LEU A 7 10.08 4.39 -6.61
C LEU A 7 8.61 4.78 -6.82
N SER A 8 7.67 3.89 -6.47
CA SER A 8 6.24 4.19 -6.57
C SER A 8 5.82 5.31 -5.62
N THR A 9 6.45 5.42 -4.45
CA THR A 9 6.12 6.44 -3.44
C THR A 9 6.88 7.74 -3.67
N GLN A 10 8.16 7.67 -4.03
CA GLN A 10 9.02 8.86 -4.14
C GLN A 10 9.00 9.51 -5.51
N ALA A 11 8.86 8.71 -6.57
CA ALA A 11 8.95 9.19 -7.96
C ALA A 11 7.65 8.95 -8.74
N ASN A 12 6.56 8.57 -8.07
CA ASN A 12 5.25 8.27 -8.66
C ASN A 12 5.33 7.29 -9.85
N VAL A 13 6.29 6.35 -9.80
CA VAL A 13 6.48 5.37 -10.87
C VAL A 13 5.33 4.37 -10.85
N SER A 14 4.61 4.28 -11.95
CA SER A 14 3.54 3.30 -12.13
C SER A 14 4.09 1.87 -12.20
N GLY A 15 3.24 0.89 -11.92
CA GLY A 15 3.60 -0.53 -12.09
C GLY A 15 4.07 -0.84 -13.51
N TYR A 16 3.44 -0.23 -14.52
CA TYR A 16 3.77 -0.42 -15.92
C TYR A 16 5.15 0.16 -16.26
N GLN A 17 5.44 1.41 -15.86
CA GLN A 17 6.75 2.02 -16.09
C GLN A 17 7.87 1.24 -15.40
N PHE A 18 7.63 0.75 -14.18
CA PHE A 18 8.61 -0.10 -13.50
C PHE A 18 8.84 -1.41 -14.24
N TYR A 19 7.78 -2.04 -14.75
CA TYR A 19 7.88 -3.26 -15.55
C TYR A 19 8.67 -3.03 -16.85
N MET A 20 8.36 -1.96 -17.59
CA MET A 20 9.12 -1.57 -18.78
C MET A 20 10.60 -1.33 -18.48
N ALA A 21 10.92 -0.70 -17.34
CA ALA A 21 12.31 -0.52 -16.93
C ALA A 21 13.02 -1.86 -16.69
N LEU A 22 12.35 -2.85 -16.11
CA LEU A 22 12.91 -4.21 -15.96
C LEU A 22 13.12 -4.89 -17.31
N GLU A 23 12.20 -4.72 -18.26
CA GLU A 23 12.36 -5.23 -19.63
C GLU A 23 13.56 -4.58 -20.32
N CYS A 24 13.70 -3.25 -20.25
CA CYS A 24 14.86 -2.53 -20.77
C CYS A 24 16.19 -2.97 -20.11
N CYS A 25 16.20 -3.20 -18.79
CA CYS A 25 17.37 -3.73 -18.10
C CYS A 25 17.75 -5.15 -18.56
N THR A 26 16.77 -5.93 -19.03
CA THR A 26 17.00 -7.29 -19.54
C THR A 26 17.41 -7.27 -21.01
N ASN A 27 16.71 -6.49 -21.84
CA ASN A 27 17.00 -6.28 -23.24
C ASN A 27 16.50 -4.91 -23.71
N ASN A 28 17.43 -3.95 -23.79
CA ASN A 28 17.12 -2.60 -24.25
C ASN A 28 17.05 -2.46 -25.79
N THR A 29 17.32 -3.52 -26.55
CA THR A 29 17.32 -3.47 -28.02
C THR A 29 15.93 -3.71 -28.61
N GLY A 30 15.00 -4.27 -27.84
CA GLY A 30 13.68 -4.69 -28.33
C GLY A 30 13.70 -5.90 -29.28
N LEU A 31 14.87 -6.47 -29.58
CA LEU A 31 15.00 -7.58 -30.54
C LEU A 31 14.53 -8.93 -29.96
N ASN A 32 14.81 -9.16 -28.68
CA ASN A 32 14.41 -10.33 -27.92
C ASN A 32 13.61 -9.90 -26.69
N THR A 33 12.42 -9.34 -26.90
CA THR A 33 11.57 -8.91 -25.78
C THR A 33 11.19 -10.13 -24.92
N PRO A 34 11.41 -10.09 -23.60
CA PRO A 34 10.96 -11.14 -22.71
C PRO A 34 9.45 -11.38 -22.83
N LYS A 35 8.99 -12.58 -22.47
CA LYS A 35 7.56 -12.85 -22.36
C LYS A 35 6.93 -11.90 -21.34
N ASP A 36 5.77 -11.34 -21.68
CA ASP A 36 5.02 -10.47 -20.77
C ASP A 36 4.71 -11.21 -19.44
N ARG A 37 5.17 -10.61 -18.34
CA ARG A 37 4.93 -11.03 -16.94
C ARG A 37 4.38 -9.89 -16.09
N TYR A 38 3.84 -8.86 -16.72
CA TYR A 38 3.22 -7.74 -16.02
C TYR A 38 2.09 -8.19 -15.06
N PRO A 39 1.16 -9.08 -15.44
CA PRO A 39 0.12 -9.56 -14.53
C PRO A 39 0.68 -10.28 -13.29
N GLU A 40 1.71 -11.10 -13.47
CA GLU A 40 2.46 -11.78 -12.41
C GLU A 40 3.08 -10.76 -11.45
N LEU A 41 3.78 -9.75 -11.99
CA LEU A 41 4.38 -8.70 -11.18
C LEU A 41 3.32 -7.96 -10.36
N MET A 42 2.17 -7.62 -10.96
CA MET A 42 1.08 -6.96 -10.25
C MET A 42 0.50 -7.83 -9.12
N ARG A 43 0.39 -9.15 -9.32
CA ARG A 43 0.00 -10.09 -8.25
C ARG A 43 1.02 -10.11 -7.11
N LEU A 44 2.31 -10.20 -7.43
CA LEU A 44 3.39 -10.19 -6.44
C LEU A 44 3.43 -8.89 -5.63
N ILE A 45 3.22 -7.75 -6.29
CA ILE A 45 3.13 -6.43 -5.62
C ILE A 45 1.97 -6.40 -4.62
N ARG A 46 0.80 -6.91 -4.99
CA ARG A 46 -0.37 -6.95 -4.09
C ARG A 46 -0.10 -7.82 -2.86
N GLN A 47 0.42 -9.03 -3.07
CA GLN A 47 0.78 -9.95 -1.97
C GLN A 47 1.83 -9.33 -1.05
N TRP A 48 2.88 -8.74 -1.62
CA TRP A 48 3.92 -8.09 -0.83
C TRP A 48 3.40 -6.89 -0.02
N ARG A 49 2.57 -6.03 -0.62
CA ARG A 49 1.94 -4.91 0.10
C ARG A 49 1.07 -5.41 1.25
N HIS A 50 0.33 -6.49 1.05
CA HIS A 50 -0.45 -7.13 2.10
C HIS A 50 0.44 -7.63 3.26
N LEU A 51 1.53 -8.33 2.97
CA LEU A 51 2.48 -8.78 4.00
C LEU A 51 3.12 -7.60 4.76
N LYS A 52 3.49 -6.53 4.06
CA LYS A 52 4.03 -5.31 4.70
C LYS A 52 3.01 -4.62 5.59
N MET A 53 1.74 -4.60 5.20
CA MET A 53 0.63 -4.09 6.01
C MET A 53 0.50 -4.92 7.30
N LEU A 54 0.39 -6.25 7.20
CA LEU A 54 0.27 -7.13 8.36
C LEU A 54 1.45 -7.00 9.32
N LYS A 55 2.66 -6.90 8.78
CA LYS A 55 3.88 -6.69 9.58
C LYS A 55 3.83 -5.36 10.34
N ARG A 56 3.40 -4.27 9.69
CA ARG A 56 3.29 -2.93 10.33
C ARG A 56 2.31 -2.93 11.49
N PHE A 57 1.21 -3.67 11.38
CA PHE A 57 0.18 -3.78 12.42
C PHE A 57 0.41 -4.95 13.39
N GLY A 58 1.58 -5.59 13.36
CA GLY A 58 1.92 -6.67 14.29
C GLY A 58 1.03 -7.91 14.21
N ARG A 59 0.27 -8.09 13.11
CA ARG A 59 -0.73 -9.17 12.99
C ARG A 59 -0.15 -10.58 12.99
N GLY A 60 1.16 -10.72 12.75
CA GLY A 60 1.86 -11.99 12.91
C GLY A 60 2.04 -12.45 14.35
N HIS A 61 1.84 -11.56 15.34
CA HIS A 61 1.94 -11.87 16.77
C HIS A 61 0.59 -12.14 17.42
N ASP A 62 -0.51 -12.03 16.68
CA ASP A 62 -1.83 -12.36 17.19
C ASP A 62 -1.92 -13.89 17.43
N PRO A 63 -2.40 -14.36 18.60
CA PRO A 63 -2.54 -15.79 18.88
C PRO A 63 -3.47 -16.53 17.91
N GLY A 64 -4.46 -15.84 17.34
CA GLY A 64 -5.33 -16.36 16.28
C GLY A 64 -4.75 -16.21 14.87
N GLY A 65 -3.57 -15.62 14.75
CA GLY A 65 -2.85 -15.42 13.51
C GLY A 65 -3.46 -14.35 12.59
N VAL A 66 -2.99 -14.32 11.35
CA VAL A 66 -3.45 -13.33 10.36
C VAL A 66 -4.94 -13.48 10.04
N ALA A 67 -5.48 -14.71 10.12
CA ALA A 67 -6.86 -15.01 9.79
C ALA A 67 -7.89 -14.31 10.71
N THR A 68 -7.50 -13.92 11.92
CA THR A 68 -8.38 -13.19 12.86
C THR A 68 -8.34 -11.67 12.66
N THR A 69 -7.57 -11.17 11.70
CA THR A 69 -7.50 -9.73 11.39
C THR A 69 -8.84 -9.25 10.85
N SER A 70 -9.56 -8.44 11.63
CA SER A 70 -10.86 -7.91 11.23
C SER A 70 -10.73 -6.85 10.14
N THR A 71 -11.79 -6.70 9.34
CA THR A 71 -11.86 -5.68 8.30
C THR A 71 -11.62 -4.30 8.91
N GLY A 72 -10.66 -3.55 8.36
CA GLY A 72 -10.33 -2.20 8.82
C GLY A 72 -9.36 -2.14 10.01
N SER A 73 -8.99 -3.26 10.65
CA SER A 73 -8.06 -3.24 11.79
C SER A 73 -6.63 -2.83 11.42
N CYS A 74 -6.27 -2.91 10.13
CA CYS A 74 -5.01 -2.43 9.57
C CYS A 74 -5.15 -1.07 8.88
N ALA A 75 -6.25 -0.35 9.09
CA ALA A 75 -6.39 1.02 8.62
C ALA A 75 -5.71 1.98 9.59
N VAL A 76 -5.01 2.97 9.06
CA VAL A 76 -4.51 4.10 9.86
C VAL A 76 -5.68 5.06 10.04
N GLN A 77 -5.95 5.47 11.28
CA GLN A 77 -6.95 6.51 11.55
C GLN A 77 -6.51 7.81 10.86
N CYS A 78 -7.40 8.37 10.04
CA CYS A 78 -7.12 9.62 9.34
C CYS A 78 -7.07 10.77 10.35
N PRO A 79 -5.95 11.52 10.46
CA PRO A 79 -5.85 12.63 11.41
C PRO A 79 -6.76 13.81 11.07
N ALA A 80 -7.16 13.94 9.80
CA ALA A 80 -8.05 15.00 9.32
C ALA A 80 -9.54 14.68 9.53
N CYS A 81 -9.91 13.42 9.78
CA CYS A 81 -11.29 13.07 10.10
C CYS A 81 -11.66 13.57 11.51
N PRO A 82 -12.92 13.98 11.75
CA PRO A 82 -13.37 14.38 13.08
C PRO A 82 -13.47 13.17 13.99
N HIS A 83 -12.74 13.21 15.10
CA HIS A 83 -12.70 12.19 16.16
C HIS A 83 -13.10 12.85 17.48
N PRO A 84 -14.35 12.63 17.95
CA PRO A 84 -14.76 13.06 19.28
C PRO A 84 -13.76 12.60 20.33
N SER A 85 -13.46 13.42 21.33
CA SER A 85 -12.48 13.18 22.41
C SER A 85 -11.00 13.11 21.99
N MET A 86 -10.67 13.25 20.70
CA MET A 86 -9.27 13.24 20.23
C MET A 86 -8.85 14.56 19.59
N ASN A 87 -9.61 15.03 18.59
CA ASN A 87 -9.25 16.22 17.81
C ASN A 87 -10.43 17.19 17.58
N LEU A 88 -11.53 17.01 18.33
CA LEU A 88 -12.66 17.93 18.36
C LEU A 88 -12.74 18.61 19.75
N PRO A 89 -13.14 19.90 19.83
CA PRO A 89 -13.52 20.55 21.08
C PRO A 89 -14.63 19.76 21.80
N GLU A 90 -14.72 19.83 23.13
CA GLU A 90 -15.74 19.07 23.89
C GLU A 90 -17.17 19.42 23.48
N ASP A 91 -17.41 20.67 23.13
CA ASP A 91 -18.70 21.25 22.74
C ASP A 91 -18.90 21.30 21.22
N TRP A 92 -18.15 20.53 20.43
CA TRP A 92 -18.24 20.52 18.97
C TRP A 92 -19.66 20.31 18.41
N GLN A 93 -20.51 19.60 19.17
CA GLN A 93 -21.91 19.34 18.81
C GLN A 93 -22.79 20.59 18.87
N ASN A 94 -22.38 21.60 19.64
CA ASN A 94 -23.09 22.86 19.83
C ASN A 94 -22.56 23.96 18.89
N ALA A 95 -21.63 23.63 17.98
CA ALA A 95 -21.09 24.60 17.04
C ALA A 95 -22.24 25.21 16.20
N PRO A 96 -22.30 26.55 16.05
CA PRO A 96 -23.33 27.20 15.25
C PRO A 96 -23.20 26.76 13.77
N PRO A 97 -24.32 26.63 13.04
CA PRO A 97 -24.26 26.44 11.59
C PRO A 97 -23.60 27.65 10.93
N GLU A 98 -22.81 27.38 9.87
CA GLU A 98 -22.21 28.43 9.02
C GLU A 98 -23.27 29.28 8.30
#